data_AF-X1LNJ7-F1
#
_entry.id   AF-X1LNJ7-F1
#
_cell.length_a   1.000
_cell.length_b   1.000
_cell.length_c   1.000
_cell.angle_alpha   90.00
_cell.angle_beta   90.00
_cell.angle_gamma   90.00
#
_symmetry.space_group_name_H-M   'P 1'
#
loop_
_entity.id
_entity.type
_entity.pdbx_description
1 polymer ?
#
loop_
_entity_poly.entity_id
_entity_poly.type
_entity_poly.pdbx_seq_one_letter_code
_entity_poly.pdbx_strand_id
1 'polypeptide(L)'
;MTKAVIPESPPILDIEIDVNKGKRHLYQAIYKLGQRFTWNPLKVKQASIAAWQAHLKYRQLMSSQGLTPPQAIAEMTGEVEPKTPTSTQATIALIGHPYILYDEHISHRLIHRLEQAHYKVLTPEMLTTEELESATARLVGKAHWAYEDEVVGAGGYYLESGADGVIGVMTFGCGPDSLMMDTVHRWASRLRITPFMSLTLEEHTAETGVVTRLEAFLDMIHRRK
;
A
#
# COMPACT_ATOMS: atom_id res chain seq x y z
N MET A 1 24.13 -5.52 -11.70
CA MET A 1 23.88 -6.98 -11.67
C MET A 1 23.12 -7.48 -12.90
N THR A 2 22.07 -6.79 -13.37
CA THR A 2 21.27 -7.25 -14.53
C THR A 2 22.06 -7.44 -15.82
N LYS A 3 23.00 -6.53 -16.15
CA LYS A 3 23.88 -6.67 -17.32
C LYS A 3 24.88 -7.85 -17.23
N ALA A 4 25.14 -8.35 -16.02
CA ALA A 4 26.00 -9.53 -15.83
C ALA A 4 25.25 -10.84 -16.15
N VAL A 5 23.92 -10.83 -16.04
CA VAL A 5 23.05 -11.99 -16.35
C VAL A 5 22.48 -11.89 -17.76
N ILE A 6 22.19 -10.66 -18.23
CA ILE A 6 21.59 -10.35 -19.54
C ILE A 6 22.44 -9.28 -20.22
N PRO A 7 23.49 -9.67 -20.98
CA PRO A 7 24.45 -8.73 -21.58
C PRO A 7 23.81 -7.68 -22.52
N GLU A 8 22.74 -8.07 -23.21
CA GLU A 8 21.94 -7.25 -24.13
C GLU A 8 20.99 -6.27 -23.45
N SER A 9 20.87 -6.33 -22.12
CA SER A 9 19.99 -5.43 -21.37
C SER A 9 20.38 -3.96 -21.60
N PRO A 10 19.40 -3.07 -21.87
CA PRO A 10 19.67 -1.64 -21.89
C PRO A 10 20.19 -1.19 -20.51
N PRO A 11 20.93 -0.06 -20.45
CA PRO A 11 21.38 0.51 -19.18
C PRO A 11 20.20 0.78 -18.26
N ILE A 12 20.26 0.25 -17.04
CA ILE A 12 19.24 0.53 -16.02
C ILE A 12 19.30 2.02 -15.69
N LEU A 13 18.12 2.64 -15.72
CA LEU A 13 17.89 3.99 -15.26
C LEU A 13 17.94 3.97 -13.73
N ASP A 14 19.11 4.32 -13.20
CA ASP A 14 19.37 4.36 -11.78
C ASP A 14 19.61 5.82 -11.37
N ILE A 15 18.99 6.22 -10.26
CA ILE A 15 19.04 7.55 -9.70
C ILE A 15 19.04 7.44 -8.17
N GLU A 16 20.03 8.05 -7.54
CA GLU A 16 20.02 8.24 -6.09
C GLU A 16 19.30 9.56 -5.79
N ILE A 17 18.21 9.47 -5.02
CA ILE A 17 17.50 10.64 -4.51
C ILE A 17 17.72 10.72 -3.01
N ASP A 18 18.55 11.66 -2.60
CA ASP A 18 18.78 11.98 -1.19
C ASP A 18 18.04 13.27 -0.82
N VAL A 19 16.94 13.10 -0.09
CA VAL A 19 16.07 14.20 0.35
C VAL A 19 16.77 15.15 1.33
N ASN A 20 17.80 14.69 2.04
CA ASN A 20 18.53 15.51 3.02
C ASN A 20 19.45 16.55 2.35
N LYS A 21 19.86 16.31 1.10
CA LYS A 21 20.71 17.25 0.32
C LYS A 21 19.91 18.41 -0.29
N GLY A 22 18.60 18.44 -0.09
CA GLY A 22 17.72 19.54 -0.48
C GLY A 22 17.44 19.64 -1.98
N LYS A 23 16.63 20.65 -2.34
CA LYS A 23 16.03 20.80 -3.68
C LYS A 23 17.05 20.87 -4.82
N ARG A 24 18.19 21.53 -4.61
CA ARG A 24 19.23 21.66 -5.66
C ARG A 24 19.78 20.29 -6.07
N HIS A 25 20.03 19.42 -5.10
CA HIS A 25 20.54 18.08 -5.39
C HIS A 25 19.49 17.22 -6.10
N LEU A 26 18.23 17.31 -5.67
CA LEU A 26 17.11 16.65 -6.35
C LEU A 26 17.01 17.06 -7.83
N TYR A 27 17.02 18.37 -8.14
CA TYR A 27 16.97 18.83 -9.53
C TYR A 27 18.19 18.39 -10.36
N GLN A 28 19.39 18.34 -9.73
CA GLN A 28 20.59 17.82 -10.40
C GLN A 28 20.45 16.33 -10.71
N ALA A 29 19.90 15.52 -9.78
CA ALA A 29 19.67 14.11 -9.99
C ALA A 29 18.65 13.86 -11.12
N ILE A 30 17.53 14.58 -11.09
CA ILE A 30 16.51 14.55 -12.16
C ILE A 30 17.12 14.91 -13.52
N TYR A 31 17.94 15.95 -13.57
CA TYR A 31 18.59 16.37 -14.81
C TYR A 31 19.60 15.34 -15.33
N LYS A 32 20.44 14.79 -14.46
CA LYS A 32 21.39 13.72 -14.80
C LYS A 32 20.68 12.49 -15.38
N LEU A 33 19.52 12.13 -14.82
CA LEU A 33 18.70 11.05 -15.36
C LEU A 33 18.11 11.42 -16.72
N GLY A 34 17.52 12.61 -16.83
CA GLY A 34 16.90 13.12 -18.06
C GLY A 34 17.87 13.24 -19.25
N GLN A 35 19.16 13.50 -18.99
CA GLN A 35 20.22 13.55 -20.00
C GLN A 35 20.40 12.24 -20.78
N ARG A 36 19.95 11.10 -20.23
CA ARG A 36 19.94 9.82 -20.96
C ARG A 36 18.94 9.80 -22.12
N PHE A 37 17.95 10.69 -22.11
CA PHE A 37 16.93 10.84 -23.15
C PHE A 37 17.09 12.10 -23.99
N THR A 38 17.48 13.21 -23.38
CA THR A 38 17.61 14.50 -24.07
C THR A 38 18.57 15.45 -23.36
N TRP A 39 19.36 16.18 -24.14
CA TRP A 39 20.23 17.25 -23.63
C TRP A 39 19.48 18.58 -23.38
N ASN A 40 18.18 18.66 -23.72
CA ASN A 40 17.40 19.88 -23.56
C ASN A 40 16.83 19.99 -22.12
N PRO A 41 17.33 20.93 -21.28
CA PRO A 41 16.90 21.06 -19.89
C PRO A 41 15.44 21.47 -19.73
N LEU A 42 14.87 22.19 -20.69
CA LEU A 42 13.47 22.60 -20.66
C LEU A 42 12.55 21.38 -20.85
N LYS A 43 12.91 20.46 -21.76
CA LYS A 43 12.16 19.21 -21.95
C LYS A 43 12.21 18.34 -20.69
N VAL A 44 13.37 18.21 -20.06
CA VAL A 44 13.51 17.45 -18.79
C VAL A 44 12.65 18.06 -17.70
N LYS A 45 12.67 19.40 -17.55
CA LYS A 45 11.83 20.10 -16.57
C LYS A 45 10.34 19.89 -16.85
N GLN A 46 9.90 20.02 -18.10
CA GLN A 46 8.50 19.78 -18.49
C GLN A 46 8.07 18.34 -18.18
N ALA A 47 8.89 17.35 -18.52
CA ALA A 47 8.61 15.95 -18.19
C ALA A 47 8.52 15.71 -16.67
N SER A 48 9.39 16.35 -15.89
CA SER A 48 9.37 16.24 -14.42
C SER A 48 8.10 16.84 -13.81
N ILE A 49 7.66 17.99 -14.34
CA ILE A 49 6.40 18.61 -13.91
C ILE A 49 5.20 17.73 -14.28
N ALA A 50 5.18 17.18 -15.50
CA ALA A 50 4.12 16.28 -15.95
C ALA A 50 4.07 15.01 -15.07
N ALA A 51 5.22 14.42 -14.75
CA ALA A 51 5.31 13.27 -13.85
C ALA A 51 4.79 13.60 -12.44
N TRP A 52 5.12 14.78 -11.90
CA TRP A 52 4.60 15.23 -10.60
C TRP A 52 3.08 15.42 -10.61
N GLN A 53 2.54 16.04 -11.66
CA GLN A 53 1.09 16.20 -11.83
C GLN A 53 0.37 14.86 -11.95
N ALA A 54 0.95 13.92 -12.70
CA ALA A 54 0.43 12.56 -12.80
C ALA A 54 0.42 11.86 -11.42
N HIS A 55 1.51 11.99 -10.64
CA HIS A 55 1.59 11.43 -9.29
C HIS A 55 0.55 12.05 -8.34
N LEU A 56 0.33 13.37 -8.41
CA LEU A 56 -0.70 14.04 -7.60
C LEU A 56 -2.11 13.55 -7.96
N LYS A 57 -2.39 13.40 -9.27
CA LYS A 57 -3.66 12.83 -9.72
C LYS A 57 -3.83 11.40 -9.23
N TYR A 58 -2.79 10.57 -9.36
CA TYR A 58 -2.76 9.20 -8.86
C TYR A 58 -3.10 9.12 -7.37
N ARG A 59 -2.45 9.95 -6.54
CA ARG A 59 -2.76 10.05 -5.10
C ARG A 59 -4.19 10.51 -4.82
N GLN A 60 -4.66 11.51 -5.57
CA GLN A 60 -6.02 12.03 -5.41
C GLN A 60 -7.08 10.97 -5.74
N LEU A 61 -6.87 10.18 -6.80
CA LEU A 61 -7.77 9.09 -7.17
C LEU A 61 -7.93 8.10 -6.01
N MET A 62 -6.82 7.69 -5.39
CA MET A 62 -6.87 6.75 -4.27
C MET A 62 -7.55 7.36 -3.04
N SER A 63 -7.15 8.57 -2.61
CA SER A 63 -7.67 9.15 -1.36
C SER A 63 -9.10 9.69 -1.45
N SER A 64 -9.50 10.25 -2.60
CA SER A 64 -10.82 10.86 -2.75
C SER A 64 -11.89 9.92 -3.28
N GLN A 65 -11.50 8.94 -4.11
CA GLN A 65 -12.44 7.99 -4.70
C GLN A 65 -12.34 6.59 -4.07
N GLY A 66 -11.35 6.35 -3.20
CA GLY A 66 -11.15 5.04 -2.56
C GLY A 66 -10.73 3.97 -3.55
N LEU A 67 -9.92 4.34 -4.56
CA LEU A 67 -9.37 3.39 -5.52
C LEU A 67 -8.07 2.79 -4.99
N THR A 68 -7.82 1.53 -5.35
CA THR A 68 -6.52 0.88 -5.14
C THR A 68 -5.48 1.39 -6.17
N PRO A 69 -4.17 1.19 -5.92
CA PRO A 69 -3.10 1.44 -6.88
C PRO A 69 -3.36 0.90 -8.30
N PRO A 70 -3.76 -0.38 -8.52
CA PRO A 70 -4.03 -0.87 -9.87
C PRO A 70 -5.23 -0.16 -10.53
N GLN A 71 -6.31 0.07 -9.77
CA GLN A 71 -7.50 0.79 -10.26
C GLN A 71 -7.18 2.23 -10.66
N ALA A 72 -6.41 2.95 -9.85
CA ALA A 72 -6.00 4.32 -10.14
C ALA A 72 -5.09 4.40 -11.37
N ILE A 73 -4.20 3.41 -11.58
CA ILE A 73 -3.39 3.30 -12.79
C ILE A 73 -4.28 3.06 -14.01
N ALA A 74 -5.21 2.10 -13.93
CA ALA A 74 -6.12 1.78 -15.02
C ALA A 74 -6.97 3.00 -15.44
N GLU A 75 -7.52 3.74 -14.48
CA GLU A 75 -8.27 4.97 -14.76
C GLU A 75 -7.39 6.05 -15.42
N MET A 76 -6.12 6.15 -15.02
CA MET A 76 -5.19 7.11 -15.62
C MET A 76 -4.74 6.72 -17.04
N THR A 77 -4.63 5.42 -17.34
CA THR A 77 -4.24 4.91 -18.66
C THR A 77 -5.43 4.72 -19.60
N GLY A 78 -6.66 4.82 -19.09
CA GLY A 78 -7.89 4.58 -19.84
C GLY A 78 -8.20 3.09 -20.02
N GLU A 79 -7.56 2.22 -19.23
CA GLU A 79 -7.91 0.82 -19.12
C GLU A 79 -9.19 0.68 -18.28
N VAL A 80 -10.12 -0.16 -18.73
CA VAL A 80 -11.38 -0.37 -18.04
C VAL A 80 -11.24 -1.59 -17.14
N GLU A 81 -11.07 -1.36 -15.84
CA GLU A 81 -11.25 -2.42 -14.85
C GLU A 81 -12.75 -2.67 -14.58
N PRO A 82 -13.12 -3.93 -14.23
CA PRO A 82 -14.48 -4.25 -13.85
C PRO A 82 -14.92 -3.44 -12.62
N LYS A 83 -16.10 -2.81 -12.72
CA LYS A 83 -16.71 -2.08 -11.60
C LYS A 83 -16.97 -3.03 -10.43
N THR A 84 -16.51 -2.66 -9.24
CA THR A 84 -16.81 -3.34 -7.98
C THR A 84 -18.33 -3.34 -7.74
N PRO A 85 -18.91 -4.41 -7.16
CA PRO A 85 -20.36 -4.49 -6.94
C PRO A 85 -20.88 -3.37 -6.02
N THR A 86 -22.07 -2.86 -6.31
CA THR A 86 -22.73 -1.75 -5.57
C THR A 86 -23.34 -2.14 -4.22
N SER A 87 -23.41 -3.43 -3.89
CA SER A 87 -23.94 -3.92 -2.61
C SER A 87 -22.81 -4.52 -1.79
N THR A 88 -22.55 -3.94 -0.62
CA THR A 88 -21.44 -4.33 0.26
C THR A 88 -21.98 -4.85 1.58
N GLN A 89 -21.58 -6.07 1.96
CA GLN A 89 -21.99 -6.71 3.22
C GLN A 89 -21.33 -6.06 4.45
N ALA A 90 -20.07 -5.69 4.30
CA ALA A 90 -19.24 -5.09 5.33
C ALA A 90 -17.99 -4.46 4.71
N THR A 91 -17.26 -3.69 5.51
CA THR A 91 -16.01 -3.05 5.10
C THR A 91 -14.83 -3.66 5.85
N ILE A 92 -13.84 -4.17 5.12
CA ILE A 92 -12.61 -4.73 5.67
C ILE A 92 -11.44 -3.85 5.27
N ALA A 93 -10.67 -3.37 6.25
CA ALA A 93 -9.41 -2.73 5.96
C ALA A 93 -8.30 -3.78 5.82
N LEU A 94 -7.55 -3.72 4.74
CA LEU A 94 -6.38 -4.55 4.48
C LEU A 94 -5.14 -3.66 4.57
N ILE A 95 -4.33 -3.84 5.61
CA ILE A 95 -3.14 -3.03 5.88
C ILE A 95 -1.87 -3.86 5.67
N GLY A 96 -0.80 -3.23 5.23
CA GLY A 96 0.44 -3.89 4.86
C GLY A 96 1.14 -3.11 3.75
N HIS A 97 2.36 -3.51 3.41
CA HIS A 97 3.10 -2.82 2.37
C HIS A 97 2.52 -3.11 0.97
N PRO A 98 2.49 -2.11 0.05
CA PRO A 98 1.88 -2.26 -1.28
C PRO A 98 2.43 -3.46 -2.08
N TYR A 99 3.74 -3.71 -1.98
CA TYR A 99 4.39 -4.82 -2.68
C TYR A 99 3.91 -6.21 -2.20
N ILE A 100 3.29 -6.28 -1.02
CA ILE A 100 2.68 -7.50 -0.46
C ILE A 100 1.20 -7.56 -0.85
N LEU A 101 0.48 -6.44 -0.76
CA LEU A 101 -0.98 -6.42 -0.92
C LEU A 101 -1.44 -6.63 -2.37
N TYR A 102 -0.69 -6.11 -3.36
CA TYR A 102 -1.12 -6.07 -4.76
C TYR A 102 -0.46 -7.12 -5.65
N ASP A 103 0.57 -7.83 -5.17
CA ASP A 103 1.12 -8.97 -5.91
C ASP A 103 0.18 -10.17 -5.75
N GLU A 104 -0.45 -10.60 -6.85
CA GLU A 104 -1.45 -11.67 -6.81
C GLU A 104 -0.89 -13.02 -6.33
N HIS A 105 0.41 -13.27 -6.54
CA HIS A 105 1.05 -14.52 -6.15
C HIS A 105 1.38 -14.52 -4.66
N ILE A 106 2.02 -13.44 -4.17
CA ILE A 106 2.39 -13.28 -2.77
C ILE A 106 1.14 -13.17 -1.89
N SER A 107 0.20 -12.30 -2.28
CA SER A 107 -1.02 -12.05 -1.50
C SER A 107 -2.02 -13.20 -1.58
N HIS A 108 -1.83 -14.21 -2.43
CA HIS A 108 -2.86 -15.21 -2.75
C HIS A 108 -4.21 -14.58 -3.16
N ARG A 109 -4.16 -13.44 -3.85
CA ARG A 109 -5.32 -12.69 -4.34
C ARG A 109 -6.31 -12.27 -3.23
N LEU A 110 -5.80 -11.88 -2.06
CA LEU A 110 -6.62 -11.50 -0.89
C LEU A 110 -7.68 -10.43 -1.22
N ILE A 111 -7.32 -9.36 -1.93
CA ILE A 111 -8.26 -8.28 -2.30
C ILE A 111 -9.42 -8.84 -3.14
N HIS A 112 -9.09 -9.56 -4.21
CA HIS A 112 -10.09 -10.17 -5.09
C HIS A 112 -11.00 -11.16 -4.33
N ARG A 113 -10.47 -11.95 -3.39
CA ARG A 113 -11.26 -12.87 -2.56
C ARG A 113 -12.24 -12.13 -1.64
N LEU A 114 -11.81 -11.02 -1.04
CA LEU A 114 -12.67 -10.15 -0.23
C LEU A 114 -13.80 -9.54 -1.07
N GLU A 115 -13.47 -9.02 -2.25
CA GLU A 115 -14.44 -8.43 -3.18
C GLU A 115 -15.45 -9.46 -3.71
N GLN A 116 -14.99 -10.69 -4.04
CA GLN A 116 -15.85 -11.81 -4.42
C GLN A 116 -16.81 -12.22 -3.30
N ALA A 117 -16.39 -12.08 -2.05
CA ALA A 117 -17.22 -12.28 -0.88
C ALA A 117 -18.10 -11.05 -0.53
N HIS A 118 -18.20 -10.07 -1.44
CA HIS A 118 -19.00 -8.85 -1.30
C HIS A 118 -18.59 -7.92 -0.14
N TYR A 119 -17.32 -7.95 0.25
CA TYR A 119 -16.74 -7.00 1.19
C TYR A 119 -16.14 -5.80 0.44
N LYS A 120 -16.36 -4.60 0.96
CA LYS A 120 -15.62 -3.41 0.54
C LYS A 120 -14.23 -3.46 1.15
N VAL A 121 -13.19 -3.34 0.33
CA VAL A 121 -11.80 -3.32 0.81
C VAL A 121 -11.32 -1.87 0.95
N LEU A 122 -10.69 -1.56 2.09
CA LEU A 122 -9.96 -0.30 2.31
C LEU A 122 -8.46 -0.60 2.37
N THR A 123 -7.62 0.27 1.80
CA THR A 123 -6.16 0.10 1.78
C THR A 123 -5.45 1.39 2.22
N PRO A 124 -4.18 1.33 2.67
CA PRO A 124 -3.47 2.49 3.21
C PRO A 124 -3.46 3.72 2.29
N GLU A 125 -3.40 3.52 0.97
CA GLU A 125 -3.31 4.59 -0.03
C GLU A 125 -4.61 5.39 -0.20
N MET A 126 -5.72 4.87 0.33
CA MET A 126 -7.00 5.57 0.39
C MET A 126 -7.03 6.63 1.50
N LEU A 127 -6.02 6.68 2.36
CA LEU A 127 -5.89 7.69 3.40
C LEU A 127 -5.04 8.88 2.93
N THR A 128 -5.35 10.05 3.48
CA THR A 128 -4.51 11.24 3.31
C THR A 128 -3.21 11.10 4.10
N THR A 129 -2.18 11.86 3.71
CA THR A 129 -0.91 11.87 4.43
C THR A 129 -1.12 12.31 5.89
N GLU A 130 -1.99 13.29 6.09
CA GLU A 130 -2.30 13.86 7.39
C GLU A 130 -2.98 12.84 8.32
N GLU A 131 -3.89 12.02 7.78
CA GLU A 131 -4.55 10.94 8.54
C GLU A 131 -3.55 9.85 8.96
N LEU A 132 -2.68 9.44 8.04
CA LEU A 132 -1.64 8.45 8.27
C LEU A 132 -0.61 8.93 9.31
N GLU A 133 -0.12 10.16 9.16
CA GLU A 133 0.84 10.78 10.09
C GLU A 133 0.22 10.97 11.48
N SER A 134 -1.03 11.44 11.55
CA SER A 134 -1.75 11.64 12.81
C SER A 134 -1.95 10.32 13.55
N ALA A 135 -2.36 9.26 12.85
CA ALA A 135 -2.52 7.94 13.44
C ALA A 135 -1.18 7.34 13.89
N THR A 136 -0.13 7.48 13.08
CA THR A 136 1.22 7.03 13.43
C THR A 136 1.71 7.73 14.70
N ALA A 137 1.60 9.06 14.76
CA ALA A 137 1.99 9.84 15.93
C ALA A 137 1.18 9.46 17.19
N ARG A 138 -0.11 9.10 17.03
CA ARG A 138 -0.94 8.63 18.14
C ARG A 138 -0.47 7.29 18.71
N LEU A 139 -0.06 6.35 17.85
CA LEU A 139 0.32 4.99 18.28
C LEU A 139 1.77 4.91 18.79
N VAL A 140 2.71 5.61 18.14
CA VAL A 140 4.16 5.49 18.42
C VAL A 140 4.87 6.81 18.69
N GLY A 141 4.15 7.95 18.66
CA GLY A 141 4.72 9.28 18.88
C GLY A 141 5.39 9.87 17.63
N LYS A 142 6.32 9.13 17.04
CA LYS A 142 6.96 9.48 15.75
C LYS A 142 7.32 8.21 14.98
N ALA A 143 7.32 8.28 13.66
CA ALA A 143 7.79 7.18 12.83
C ALA A 143 9.27 6.87 13.13
N HIS A 144 9.56 5.60 13.35
CA HIS A 144 10.87 5.01 13.57
C HIS A 144 11.40 4.33 12.32
N TRP A 145 10.51 3.80 11.46
CA TRP A 145 10.87 3.16 10.20
C TRP A 145 10.28 3.91 8.99
N ALA A 146 10.94 3.72 7.84
CA ALA A 146 10.35 4.14 6.57
C ALA A 146 9.10 3.30 6.31
N TYR A 147 8.04 3.95 5.80
CA TYR A 147 6.76 3.30 5.47
C TYR A 147 6.00 2.75 6.68
N GLU A 148 6.33 3.17 7.89
CA GLU A 148 5.60 2.78 9.11
C GLU A 148 4.15 3.25 9.10
N ASP A 149 3.87 4.34 8.39
CA ASP A 149 2.55 4.88 8.18
C ASP A 149 1.63 3.92 7.38
N GLU A 150 2.18 3.14 6.45
CA GLU A 150 1.43 2.14 5.67
C GLU A 150 0.85 1.01 6.55
N VAL A 151 1.49 0.73 7.71
CA VAL A 151 1.07 -0.34 8.63
C VAL A 151 0.48 0.24 9.90
N VAL A 152 1.27 0.98 10.68
CA VAL A 152 0.87 1.54 11.98
C VAL A 152 -0.13 2.67 11.79
N GLY A 153 0.13 3.59 10.86
CA GLY A 153 -0.76 4.71 10.56
C GLY A 153 -2.12 4.23 10.05
N ALA A 154 -2.13 3.45 8.97
CA ALA A 154 -3.35 2.91 8.39
C ALA A 154 -4.09 1.98 9.38
N GLY A 155 -3.38 1.09 10.07
CA GLY A 155 -3.98 0.20 11.06
C GLY A 155 -4.61 0.95 12.23
N GLY A 156 -3.89 1.91 12.80
CA GLY A 156 -4.40 2.77 13.87
C GLY A 156 -5.62 3.59 13.46
N TYR A 157 -5.63 4.11 12.23
CA TYR A 157 -6.78 4.81 11.67
C TYR A 157 -7.99 3.88 11.51
N TYR A 158 -7.83 2.77 10.78
CA TYR A 158 -8.96 1.89 10.44
C TYR A 158 -9.57 1.14 11.62
N LEU A 159 -8.79 0.90 12.68
CA LEU A 159 -9.31 0.35 13.93
C LEU A 159 -10.31 1.29 14.62
N GLU A 160 -10.22 2.60 14.37
CA GLU A 160 -11.07 3.64 14.96
C GLU A 160 -12.10 4.21 13.97
N SER A 161 -11.86 4.10 12.66
CA SER A 161 -12.67 4.74 11.61
C SER A 161 -13.97 4.01 11.25
N GLY A 162 -14.35 2.98 12.01
CA GLY A 162 -15.59 2.21 11.79
C GLY A 162 -15.52 1.15 10.69
N ALA A 163 -14.34 0.65 10.32
CA ALA A 163 -14.24 -0.58 9.55
C ALA A 163 -14.84 -1.75 10.35
N ASP A 164 -15.47 -2.72 9.68
CA ASP A 164 -16.06 -3.88 10.35
C ASP A 164 -14.98 -4.89 10.79
N GLY A 165 -13.79 -4.84 10.17
CA GLY A 165 -12.62 -5.63 10.56
C GLY A 165 -11.35 -5.10 9.89
N VAL A 166 -10.21 -5.37 10.52
CA VAL A 166 -8.88 -5.02 10.01
C VAL A 166 -8.04 -6.27 9.86
N ILE A 167 -7.47 -6.48 8.67
CA ILE A 167 -6.54 -7.56 8.37
C ILE A 167 -5.18 -6.94 8.07
N GLY A 168 -4.17 -7.24 8.88
CA GLY A 168 -2.79 -6.88 8.62
C GLY A 168 -2.04 -7.99 7.91
N VAL A 169 -1.33 -7.67 6.84
CA VAL A 169 -0.53 -8.61 6.06
C VAL A 169 0.95 -8.26 6.20
N MET A 170 1.76 -9.25 6.54
CA MET A 170 3.22 -9.10 6.62
C MET A 170 3.92 -10.35 6.08
N THR A 171 5.20 -10.24 5.75
CA THR A 171 6.01 -11.39 5.33
C THR A 171 6.79 -12.01 6.49
N PHE A 172 6.98 -13.32 6.46
CA PHE A 172 7.81 -14.01 7.44
C PHE A 172 9.26 -13.51 7.37
N GLY A 173 9.87 -13.31 8.53
CA GLY A 173 11.26 -12.85 8.63
C GLY A 173 11.46 -11.33 8.48
N CYS A 174 10.40 -10.55 8.23
CA CYS A 174 10.51 -9.09 8.26
C CYS A 174 10.47 -8.55 9.69
N GLY A 175 11.65 -8.26 10.25
CA GLY A 175 11.81 -7.78 11.63
C GLY A 175 11.02 -6.50 11.94
N PRO A 176 11.19 -5.40 11.17
CA PRO A 176 10.42 -4.16 11.38
C PRO A 176 8.91 -4.41 11.31
N ASP A 177 8.42 -5.13 10.30
CA ASP A 177 6.98 -5.40 10.14
C ASP A 177 6.39 -6.15 11.32
N SER A 178 7.14 -7.09 11.91
CA SER A 178 6.67 -7.80 13.09
C SER A 178 6.41 -6.87 14.29
N LEU A 179 7.25 -5.83 14.46
CA LEU A 179 7.07 -4.84 15.52
C LEU A 179 5.94 -3.85 15.19
N MET A 180 5.83 -3.43 13.94
CA MET A 180 4.74 -2.57 13.46
C MET A 180 3.38 -3.28 13.62
N MET A 181 3.29 -4.54 13.19
CA MET A 181 2.07 -5.35 13.28
C MET A 181 1.68 -5.66 14.73
N ASP A 182 2.65 -5.96 15.59
CA ASP A 182 2.42 -6.14 17.03
C ASP A 182 1.93 -4.84 17.69
N THR A 183 2.45 -3.69 17.27
CA THR A 183 1.97 -2.37 17.74
C THR A 183 0.48 -2.18 17.42
N VAL A 184 0.08 -2.45 16.17
CA VAL A 184 -1.33 -2.38 15.75
C VAL A 184 -2.18 -3.41 16.49
N HIS A 185 -1.69 -4.64 16.68
CA HIS A 185 -2.40 -5.69 17.41
C HIS A 185 -2.68 -5.31 18.87
N ARG A 186 -1.68 -4.74 19.56
CA ARG A 186 -1.83 -4.24 20.93
C ARG A 186 -2.82 -3.08 20.98
N TRP A 187 -2.82 -2.20 19.98
CA TRP A 187 -3.78 -1.11 19.87
C TRP A 187 -5.21 -1.64 19.71
N ALA A 188 -5.43 -2.57 18.78
CA ALA A 188 -6.73 -3.23 18.60
C ALA A 188 -7.24 -3.88 19.89
N SER A 189 -6.34 -4.56 20.62
CA SER A 189 -6.64 -5.22 21.90
C SER A 189 -7.00 -4.24 23.03
N ARG A 190 -6.48 -3.01 22.99
CA ARG A 190 -6.83 -1.93 23.92
C ARG A 190 -8.20 -1.34 23.60
N LEU A 191 -8.47 -1.07 22.32
CA LEU A 191 -9.74 -0.51 21.86
C LEU A 191 -10.90 -1.48 22.07
N ARG A 192 -10.73 -2.75 21.69
CA ARG A 192 -11.77 -3.81 21.71
C ARG A 192 -13.04 -3.46 20.92
N ILE A 193 -12.92 -2.56 19.94
CA ILE A 193 -14.02 -2.12 19.08
C ILE A 193 -14.01 -2.96 17.80
N THR A 194 -12.93 -2.86 17.03
CA THR A 194 -12.82 -3.47 15.70
C THR A 194 -11.99 -4.75 15.76
N PRO A 195 -12.49 -5.89 15.25
CA PRO A 195 -11.71 -7.12 15.14
C PRO A 195 -10.46 -6.92 14.29
N PHE A 196 -9.35 -7.53 14.75
CA PHE A 196 -8.07 -7.45 14.06
C PHE A 196 -7.47 -8.85 13.89
N MET A 197 -6.97 -9.15 12.70
CA MET A 197 -6.20 -10.36 12.40
C MET A 197 -4.89 -9.99 11.70
N SER A 198 -3.79 -10.64 12.05
CA SER A 198 -2.56 -10.60 11.26
C SER A 198 -2.37 -11.88 10.46
N LEU A 199 -2.03 -11.73 9.18
CA LEU A 199 -1.66 -12.78 8.26
C LEU A 199 -0.17 -12.65 7.96
N THR A 200 0.58 -13.71 8.28
CA THR A 200 1.99 -13.83 7.93
C THR A 200 2.08 -14.68 6.66
N LEU A 201 2.69 -14.14 5.62
CA LEU A 201 2.93 -14.81 4.35
C LEU A 201 4.37 -15.34 4.32
N GLU A 202 4.52 -16.63 4.04
CA GLU A 202 5.78 -17.32 3.81
C GLU A 202 5.77 -18.06 2.46
N GLU A 203 6.94 -18.31 1.86
CA GLU A 203 7.07 -18.98 0.55
C GLU A 203 6.49 -20.41 0.56
N HIS A 204 6.48 -21.06 1.73
CA HIS A 204 5.90 -22.38 1.93
C HIS A 204 4.45 -22.36 2.43
N THR A 205 3.81 -21.17 2.50
CA THR A 205 2.42 -21.10 2.97
C THR A 205 1.54 -21.87 1.99
N ALA A 206 0.91 -22.93 2.47
CA ALA A 206 -0.18 -23.53 1.71
C ALA A 206 -1.28 -22.47 1.59
N GLU A 207 -1.61 -22.07 0.35
CA GLU A 207 -2.70 -21.12 0.03
C GLU A 207 -3.98 -21.44 0.83
N THR A 208 -4.28 -22.73 0.97
CA THR A 208 -5.42 -23.25 1.76
C THR A 208 -5.44 -22.71 3.19
N GLY A 209 -4.29 -22.57 3.85
CA GLY A 209 -4.19 -22.07 5.22
C GLY A 209 -4.53 -20.58 5.33
N VAL A 210 -4.11 -19.76 4.37
CA VAL A 210 -4.47 -18.33 4.30
C VAL A 210 -5.97 -18.18 4.04
N VAL A 211 -6.50 -18.93 3.07
CA VAL A 211 -7.91 -18.88 2.69
C VAL A 211 -8.82 -19.31 3.86
N THR A 212 -8.50 -20.42 4.53
CA THR A 212 -9.31 -20.91 5.68
C THR A 212 -9.34 -19.88 6.82
N ARG A 213 -8.21 -19.22 7.10
CA ARG A 213 -8.13 -18.17 8.13
C ARG A 213 -8.92 -16.92 7.73
N LEU A 214 -8.85 -16.53 6.46
CA LEU A 214 -9.66 -15.45 5.91
C LEU A 214 -11.16 -15.76 6.08
N GLU A 215 -11.61 -16.93 5.63
CA GLU A 215 -13.01 -17.36 5.75
C GLU A 215 -13.48 -17.35 7.21
N ALA A 216 -12.69 -17.93 8.13
CA ALA A 216 -13.02 -17.93 9.55
C ALA A 216 -13.12 -16.51 10.14
N PHE A 217 -12.26 -15.59 9.69
CA PHE A 217 -12.32 -14.19 10.10
C PHE A 217 -13.59 -13.50 9.57
N LEU A 218 -13.91 -13.67 8.28
CA LEU A 218 -15.10 -13.09 7.67
C LEU A 218 -16.40 -13.62 8.29
N ASP A 219 -16.46 -14.92 8.62
CA ASP A 219 -17.55 -15.55 9.36
C ASP A 219 -17.76 -14.90 10.73
N MET A 220 -16.67 -14.63 11.45
CA MET A 220 -16.73 -13.92 12.74
C MET A 220 -17.28 -12.50 12.57
N ILE A 221 -16.85 -11.77 11.52
CA ILE A 221 -17.39 -10.44 11.22
C ILE A 221 -18.89 -10.50 10.94
N HIS A 222 -19.32 -11.48 10.13
CA HIS A 222 -20.73 -11.63 9.76
C HIS A 222 -21.63 -11.89 10.97
N ARG A 223 -21.19 -12.73 11.91
CA ARG A 223 -21.95 -13.07 13.14
C ARG A 223 -22.07 -11.93 14.16
N ARG A 224 -21.24 -10.89 14.06
CA ARG A 224 -21.29 -9.72 14.95
C ARG A 224 -22.33 -8.68 14.53
N LYS A 225 -22.86 -8.78 13.30
CA LYS A 225 -23.95 -7.94 12.81
C LYS A 225 -25.30 -8.59 13.10
#